data_AF-A0A9P8SEP1-F1
#
_entry.id   AF-A0A9P8SEP1-F1
#
_cell.length_a   1.000
_cell.length_b   1.000
_cell.length_c   1.000
_cell.angle_alpha   90.00
_cell.angle_beta   90.00
_cell.angle_gamma   90.00
#
_symmetry.space_group_name_H-M   'P 1'
#
loop_
_entity.id
_entity.type
_entity.pdbx_description
1 polymer ?
#
loop_
_entity_poly.entity_id
_entity_poly.type
_entity_poly.pdbx_seq_one_letter_code
_entity_poly.pdbx_strand_id
1 'polypeptide(L)'
;MDKCGNAACTTSSASDSNSLRLCSRCRRTAYCSPECQSAAWSSHKGVCVRPNYIIKFHLAPERITNPPVTRTLSCPAHTVFYVLHLALQTAFGWATTHSFDFAVVDPDYREPDDIMEVITRRNAMGPTGDQLPPASAPRQYLFRVVDPAKQTMFSGIDRMHEPMRRHPNTPERKADKYKLFELFDDVRFQSRQIVYTYDFGDNWEHHLTILGRADPTPDVICLDGSGHYVAEDSGGARGWEDVKAAYRNQSPTKEQRERRQWFERQASNPDPRGLAGDRVNAWDRANINRDLRMDKMFERFRMMGDASAAYQDGASAAFRSGG
;
A
#
# COMPACT_ATOMS: atom_id res chain seq x y z
N MET A 1 11.07 7.20 30.21
CA MET A 1 10.11 8.32 30.30
C MET A 1 9.55 8.23 31.69
N ASP A 2 10.01 9.10 32.58
CA ASP A 2 9.97 8.77 34.01
C ASP A 2 9.00 9.64 34.80
N LYS A 3 8.30 10.55 34.12
CA LYS A 3 7.31 11.46 34.69
C LYS A 3 6.03 11.50 33.87
N CYS A 4 4.92 11.69 34.58
CA CYS A 4 3.64 12.01 33.98
C CYS A 4 3.72 13.32 33.16
N GLY A 5 3.13 13.33 31.98
CA GLY A 5 3.06 14.51 31.09
C GLY A 5 2.08 15.58 31.56
N ASN A 6 1.34 15.34 32.64
CA ASN A 6 0.57 16.38 33.33
C ASN A 6 1.50 17.15 34.28
N ALA A 7 1.74 18.44 34.01
CA ALA A 7 2.63 19.27 34.81
C ALA A 7 2.20 19.42 36.28
N ALA A 8 0.89 19.25 36.56
CA ALA A 8 0.35 19.28 37.93
C ALA A 8 0.49 17.93 38.66
N CYS A 9 0.95 16.87 37.98
CA CYS A 9 1.09 15.54 38.54
C CYS A 9 2.53 15.30 39.01
N THR A 10 2.69 14.88 40.27
CA THR A 10 4.00 14.54 40.86
C THR A 10 4.40 13.08 40.66
N THR A 11 3.49 12.24 40.16
CA THR A 11 3.72 10.80 39.93
C THR A 11 4.86 10.58 38.93
N SER A 12 5.81 9.75 39.34
CA SER A 12 6.93 9.28 38.53
C SER A 12 6.91 7.76 38.41
N SER A 13 7.52 7.21 37.35
CA SER A 13 7.65 5.75 37.19
C SER A 13 8.50 5.10 38.28
N ALA A 14 9.22 5.88 39.08
CA ALA A 14 10.06 5.43 40.20
C ALA A 14 9.32 5.40 41.55
N SER A 15 8.18 6.08 41.67
CA SER A 15 7.48 6.28 42.96
C SER A 15 6.26 5.39 43.16
N ASP A 16 5.71 4.79 42.10
CA ASP A 16 4.51 3.96 42.16
C ASP A 16 4.68 2.72 41.28
N SER A 17 4.10 1.59 41.69
CA SER A 17 4.01 0.34 40.91
C SER A 17 3.21 0.45 39.60
N ASN A 18 2.78 1.66 39.22
CA ASN A 18 2.02 1.94 38.02
C ASN A 18 2.92 2.43 36.88
N SER A 19 3.04 1.58 35.85
CA SER A 19 3.66 1.96 34.58
C SER A 19 2.91 3.11 33.92
N LEU A 20 3.63 4.16 33.51
CA LEU A 20 3.05 5.27 32.75
C LEU A 20 2.53 4.76 31.39
N ARG A 21 1.35 5.23 30.99
CA ARG A 21 0.70 4.86 29.72
C ARG A 21 0.97 5.92 28.68
N LEU A 22 1.52 5.51 27.53
CA LEU A 22 1.74 6.42 26.41
C LEU A 22 0.41 6.92 25.83
N CYS A 23 0.38 8.19 25.44
CA CYS A 23 -0.68 8.76 24.62
C CYS A 23 -0.89 7.89 23.38
N SER A 24 -2.10 7.35 23.22
CA SER A 24 -2.46 6.46 22.11
C SER A 24 -2.32 7.11 20.72
N ARG A 25 -2.30 8.45 20.67
CA ARG A 25 -2.10 9.24 19.44
C ARG A 25 -0.62 9.43 19.13
N CYS A 26 0.12 10.21 19.92
CA CYS A 26 1.50 10.56 19.58
C CYS A 26 2.54 9.51 20.02
N ARG A 27 2.20 8.65 20.98
CA ARG A 27 3.12 7.68 21.62
C ARG A 27 4.42 8.28 22.18
N ARG A 28 4.41 9.60 22.46
CA ARG A 28 5.58 10.38 22.94
C ARG A 28 5.42 10.93 24.35
N THR A 29 4.20 11.19 24.79
CA THR A 29 3.92 11.70 26.14
C THR A 29 3.23 10.59 26.92
N ALA A 30 3.66 10.33 28.15
CA ALA A 30 3.10 9.28 29.00
C ALA A 30 2.35 9.89 30.18
N TYR A 31 1.26 9.24 30.60
CA TYR A 31 0.42 9.69 31.71
C TYR A 31 0.21 8.55 32.70
N CYS A 32 0.12 8.87 34.00
CA CYS A 32 -0.20 7.87 35.01
C CYS A 32 -1.65 7.40 34.94
N SER A 33 -2.55 8.21 34.37
CA SER A 33 -3.97 7.88 34.23
C SER A 33 -4.65 8.63 33.07
N PRO A 34 -5.82 8.16 32.58
CA PRO A 34 -6.63 8.89 31.60
C PRO A 34 -7.06 10.29 32.07
N GLU A 35 -7.26 10.47 33.38
CA GLU A 35 -7.64 11.76 33.98
C GLU A 35 -6.47 12.75 33.87
N CYS A 36 -5.24 12.31 34.14
CA CYS A 36 -4.04 13.13 33.93
C CYS A 36 -3.84 13.50 32.46
N GLN A 37 -4.09 12.57 31.54
CA GLN A 37 -4.05 12.87 30.11
C GLN A 37 -5.10 13.92 29.73
N SER A 38 -6.31 13.79 30.24
CA SER A 38 -7.42 14.70 29.96
C SER A 38 -7.17 16.10 30.52
N ALA A 39 -6.66 16.20 31.75
CA ALA A 39 -6.27 17.46 32.38
C ALA A 39 -5.14 18.17 31.62
N ALA A 40 -4.17 17.43 31.08
CA ALA A 40 -3.08 17.96 30.28
C ALA A 40 -3.45 18.21 28.80
N TRP A 41 -4.67 17.89 28.36
CA TRP A 41 -5.01 17.89 26.93
C TRP A 41 -4.94 19.28 26.29
N SER A 42 -5.31 20.34 27.02
CA SER A 42 -5.27 21.72 26.52
C SER A 42 -3.86 22.14 26.07
N SER A 43 -2.83 21.72 26.78
CA SER A 43 -1.42 21.97 26.45
C SER A 43 -0.80 20.89 25.55
N HIS A 44 -1.27 19.64 25.64
CA HIS A 44 -0.73 18.53 24.85
C HIS A 44 -1.22 18.55 23.39
N LYS A 45 -2.49 18.89 23.14
CA LYS A 45 -3.13 18.69 21.83
C LYS A 45 -2.37 19.32 20.66
N GLY A 46 -1.81 20.52 20.84
CA GLY A 46 -1.10 21.25 19.79
C GLY A 46 0.29 20.69 19.44
N VAL A 47 0.84 19.83 20.29
CA VAL A 47 2.12 19.13 20.04
C VAL A 47 1.92 17.62 19.82
N CYS A 48 0.67 17.14 19.89
CA CYS A 48 0.33 15.72 19.82
C CYS A 48 0.20 15.25 18.36
N VAL A 49 1.33 14.97 17.72
CA VAL A 49 1.39 14.46 16.34
C VAL A 49 1.56 12.95 16.32
N ARG A 50 0.76 12.23 15.50
CA ARG A 50 0.94 10.79 15.30
C ARG A 50 2.26 10.54 14.54
N PRO A 51 3.14 9.64 15.02
CA PRO A 51 4.35 9.29 14.30
C PRO A 51 4.01 8.55 13.00
N ASN A 52 4.92 8.62 12.02
CA ASN A 52 4.78 7.89 10.77
C ASN A 52 4.80 6.37 11.00
N TYR A 53 4.21 5.61 10.08
CA TYR A 53 4.38 4.16 9.99
C TYR A 53 5.63 3.84 9.18
N ILE A 54 6.49 2.95 9.67
CA ILE A 54 7.53 2.33 8.83
C ILE A 54 6.94 1.05 8.26
N ILE A 55 6.75 0.99 6.95
CA ILE A 55 6.08 -0.12 6.27
C ILE A 55 7.00 -0.66 5.17
N LYS A 56 7.30 -1.96 5.23
CA LYS A 56 7.93 -2.69 4.13
C LYS A 56 6.87 -3.25 3.20
N PHE A 57 7.01 -2.99 1.91
CA PHE A 57 6.20 -3.54 0.85
C PHE A 57 7.06 -4.56 0.09
N HIS A 58 6.62 -5.81 0.06
CA HIS A 58 7.28 -6.89 -0.66
C HIS A 58 6.38 -7.35 -1.80
N LEU A 59 6.79 -7.11 -3.04
CA LEU A 59 6.02 -7.49 -4.23
C LEU A 59 6.13 -9.00 -4.46
N ALA A 60 4.97 -9.67 -4.48
CA ALA A 60 4.77 -11.09 -4.77
C ALA A 60 5.86 -11.97 -4.11
N PRO A 61 5.99 -11.97 -2.77
CA PRO A 61 7.14 -12.51 -2.06
C PRO A 61 7.43 -13.99 -2.32
N GLU A 62 6.41 -14.76 -2.71
CA GLU A 62 6.55 -16.18 -3.03
C GLU A 62 6.98 -16.42 -4.48
N ARG A 63 6.77 -15.45 -5.38
CA ARG A 63 6.98 -15.59 -6.82
C ARG A 63 8.17 -14.77 -7.35
N ILE A 64 8.45 -13.62 -6.73
CA ILE A 64 9.54 -12.71 -7.12
C ILE A 64 10.58 -12.68 -6.00
N THR A 65 11.51 -13.62 -6.06
CA THR A 65 12.48 -13.86 -4.98
C THR A 65 13.92 -13.54 -5.38
N ASN A 66 14.25 -13.48 -6.68
CA ASN A 66 15.62 -13.28 -7.15
C ASN A 66 15.74 -12.23 -8.27
N PRO A 67 16.09 -10.97 -7.94
CA PRO A 67 16.08 -10.42 -6.58
C PRO A 67 14.65 -10.19 -6.08
N PRO A 68 14.45 -10.08 -4.75
CA PRO A 68 13.19 -9.62 -4.21
C PRO A 68 13.01 -8.14 -4.54
N VAL A 69 11.78 -7.76 -4.91
CA VAL A 69 11.43 -6.38 -5.21
C VAL A 69 10.70 -5.79 -4.01
N THR A 70 11.37 -4.88 -3.29
CA THR A 70 10.87 -4.32 -2.03
C THR A 70 11.09 -2.83 -1.91
N ARG A 71 10.23 -2.15 -1.18
CA ARG A 71 10.43 -0.76 -0.75
C ARG A 71 10.00 -0.63 0.71
N THR A 72 10.81 0.01 1.53
CA THR A 72 10.47 0.37 2.92
C THR A 72 10.20 1.86 2.98
N LEU A 73 8.98 2.24 3.33
CA LEU A 73 8.52 3.63 3.34
C LEU A 73 8.18 4.09 4.77
N SER A 74 8.51 5.35 5.08
CA SER A 74 7.98 6.10 6.21
C SER A 74 6.74 6.86 5.74
N CYS A 75 5.56 6.50 6.26
CA CYS A 75 4.28 7.00 5.78
C CYS A 75 3.58 7.86 6.84
N PRO A 76 3.18 9.12 6.52
CA PRO A 76 2.43 9.97 7.44
C PRO A 76 1.12 9.34 7.91
N ALA A 77 0.95 9.19 9.22
CA ALA A 77 -0.19 8.46 9.78
C ALA A 77 -1.57 9.05 9.44
N HIS A 78 -1.64 10.36 9.21
CA HIS A 78 -2.86 11.09 8.91
C HIS A 78 -3.19 11.15 7.41
N THR A 79 -2.29 10.66 6.55
CA THR A 79 -2.56 10.61 5.11
C THR A 79 -3.61 9.55 4.79
N VAL A 80 -4.27 9.70 3.65
CA VAL A 80 -5.27 8.75 3.17
C VAL A 80 -4.63 7.63 2.35
N PHE A 81 -5.29 6.48 2.27
CA PHE A 81 -4.79 5.32 1.50
C PHE A 81 -4.56 5.62 0.02
N TYR A 82 -5.28 6.57 -0.56
CA TYR A 82 -5.06 7.02 -1.93
C TYR A 82 -3.67 7.67 -2.10
N VAL A 83 -3.23 8.47 -1.13
CA VAL A 83 -1.86 9.03 -1.16
C VAL A 83 -0.81 7.92 -0.99
N LEU A 84 -1.09 6.91 -0.18
CA LEU A 84 -0.22 5.73 -0.09
C LEU A 84 -0.14 4.97 -1.42
N HIS A 85 -1.26 4.83 -2.13
CA HIS A 85 -1.29 4.26 -3.48
C HIS A 85 -0.38 5.06 -4.43
N LEU A 86 -0.54 6.39 -4.52
CA LEU A 86 0.33 7.22 -5.37
C LEU A 86 1.82 7.10 -5.01
N ALA A 87 2.13 6.99 -3.71
CA ALA A 87 3.49 6.79 -3.24
C ALA A 87 4.06 5.43 -3.67
N LEU A 88 3.24 4.36 -3.65
CA LEU A 88 3.65 3.04 -4.13
C LEU A 88 3.86 3.03 -5.64
N GLN A 89 2.97 3.66 -6.40
CA GLN A 89 3.10 3.82 -7.84
C GLN A 89 4.39 4.57 -8.20
N THR A 90 4.74 5.58 -7.42
CA THR A 90 6.02 6.29 -7.56
C THR A 90 7.22 5.41 -7.20
N ALA A 91 7.18 4.74 -6.03
CA ALA A 91 8.30 3.95 -5.51
C ALA A 91 8.60 2.67 -6.32
N PHE A 92 7.59 2.13 -7.00
CA PHE A 92 7.68 0.98 -7.89
C PHE A 92 7.60 1.35 -9.38
N GLY A 93 7.70 2.64 -9.74
CA GLY A 93 7.85 3.06 -11.13
C GLY A 93 6.64 2.74 -12.03
N TRP A 94 5.43 2.76 -11.49
CA TRP A 94 4.16 2.50 -12.18
C TRP A 94 3.39 3.78 -12.53
N ALA A 95 2.31 3.62 -13.31
CA ALA A 95 1.65 4.71 -14.02
C ALA A 95 0.19 4.97 -13.58
N THR A 96 -0.30 4.37 -12.48
CA THR A 96 -1.69 4.52 -11.98
C THR A 96 -2.77 4.20 -13.02
N THR A 97 -2.48 3.32 -13.97
CA THR A 97 -3.37 3.01 -15.09
C THR A 97 -4.47 2.02 -14.74
N HIS A 98 -4.27 1.25 -13.67
CA HIS A 98 -5.18 0.19 -13.22
C HIS A 98 -5.78 0.45 -11.83
N SER A 99 -6.83 -0.29 -11.52
CA SER A 99 -7.53 -0.31 -10.23
C SER A 99 -6.65 -0.95 -9.16
N PHE A 100 -6.97 -0.65 -7.91
CA PHE A 100 -6.25 -1.18 -6.77
C PHE A 100 -7.15 -1.37 -5.54
N ASP A 101 -6.64 -2.13 -4.57
CA ASP A 101 -7.17 -2.12 -3.22
C ASP A 101 -6.07 -2.36 -2.18
N PHE A 102 -6.39 -2.06 -0.92
CA PHE A 102 -5.68 -2.59 0.24
C PHE A 102 -6.64 -3.50 0.98
N ALA A 103 -6.21 -4.69 1.35
CA ALA A 103 -7.09 -5.67 1.97
C ALA A 103 -6.43 -6.33 3.18
N VAL A 104 -7.21 -6.52 4.24
CA VAL A 104 -6.83 -7.35 5.38
C VAL A 104 -7.21 -8.78 5.06
N VAL A 105 -6.22 -9.67 4.96
CA VAL A 105 -6.43 -11.07 4.58
C VAL A 105 -7.15 -11.81 5.70
N ASP A 106 -8.16 -12.61 5.33
CA ASP A 106 -8.77 -13.57 6.23
C ASP A 106 -7.86 -14.81 6.34
N PRO A 107 -7.24 -15.09 7.50
CA PRO A 107 -6.28 -16.20 7.63
C PRO A 107 -6.93 -17.58 7.44
N ASP A 108 -8.25 -17.64 7.57
CA ASP A 108 -9.03 -18.87 7.41
C ASP A 108 -9.39 -19.11 5.93
N TYR A 109 -9.15 -18.12 5.05
CA TYR A 109 -9.39 -18.29 3.62
C TYR A 109 -8.40 -19.28 3.00
N ARG A 110 -8.91 -20.11 2.09
CA ARG A 110 -8.15 -21.01 1.24
C ARG A 110 -8.66 -20.87 -0.19
N GLU A 111 -7.73 -20.76 -1.12
CA GLU A 111 -8.07 -20.85 -2.54
C GLU A 111 -8.58 -22.28 -2.84
N PRO A 112 -9.60 -22.42 -3.68
CA PRO A 112 -10.03 -23.75 -4.12
C PRO A 112 -8.93 -24.42 -4.94
N ASP A 113 -8.57 -25.65 -4.58
CA ASP A 113 -7.65 -26.46 -5.38
C ASP A 113 -8.34 -27.06 -6.62
N ASP A 114 -9.68 -27.14 -6.61
CA ASP A 114 -10.49 -27.66 -7.72
C ASP A 114 -10.92 -26.55 -8.69
N ILE A 115 -10.48 -26.68 -9.94
CA ILE A 115 -10.85 -25.77 -11.04
C ILE A 115 -12.37 -25.70 -11.25
N MET A 116 -13.11 -26.77 -10.99
CA MET A 116 -14.57 -26.77 -11.10
C MET A 116 -15.21 -25.92 -10.01
N GLU A 117 -14.63 -25.89 -8.82
CA GLU A 117 -15.07 -24.99 -7.75
C GLU A 117 -14.78 -23.53 -8.10
N VAL A 118 -13.60 -23.23 -8.67
CA VAL A 118 -13.25 -21.89 -9.16
C VAL A 118 -14.24 -21.42 -10.22
N ILE A 119 -14.56 -22.28 -11.21
CA ILE A 119 -15.53 -21.98 -12.26
C ILE A 119 -16.93 -21.78 -11.67
N THR A 120 -17.35 -22.62 -10.73
CA THR A 120 -18.66 -22.52 -10.07
C THR A 120 -18.79 -21.20 -9.32
N ARG A 121 -17.77 -20.82 -8.54
CA ARG A 121 -17.72 -19.53 -7.85
C ARG A 121 -17.77 -18.38 -8.85
N ARG A 122 -17.03 -18.47 -9.96
CA ARG A 122 -17.04 -17.47 -11.03
C ARG A 122 -18.43 -17.29 -11.66
N ASN A 123 -19.10 -18.40 -11.98
CA ASN A 123 -20.43 -18.37 -12.57
C ASN A 123 -21.49 -17.81 -11.62
N ALA A 124 -21.34 -18.03 -10.31
CA ALA A 124 -22.25 -17.49 -9.29
C ALA A 124 -22.22 -15.95 -9.17
N MET A 125 -21.22 -15.28 -9.73
CA MET A 125 -21.13 -13.81 -9.76
C MET A 125 -21.90 -13.18 -10.93
N GLY A 126 -22.57 -13.99 -11.75
CA GLY A 126 -23.34 -13.53 -12.89
C GLY A 126 -22.45 -13.10 -14.07
N PRO A 127 -23.06 -12.85 -15.25
CA PRO A 127 -22.35 -12.60 -16.50
C PRO A 127 -21.55 -11.29 -16.51
N THR A 128 -21.95 -10.32 -15.68
CA THR A 128 -21.30 -9.01 -15.55
C THR A 128 -20.44 -8.87 -14.29
N GLY A 129 -20.46 -9.87 -13.40
CA GLY A 129 -19.75 -9.82 -12.12
C GLY A 129 -20.40 -8.92 -11.06
N ASP A 130 -21.62 -8.43 -11.29
CA ASP A 130 -22.29 -7.54 -10.33
C ASP A 130 -22.89 -8.29 -9.12
N GLN A 131 -23.02 -9.62 -9.21
CA GLN A 131 -23.59 -10.42 -8.13
C GLN A 131 -22.52 -10.78 -7.11
N LEU A 132 -22.83 -10.51 -5.85
CA LEU A 132 -22.00 -10.93 -4.74
C LEU A 132 -22.21 -12.42 -4.46
N PRO A 133 -21.16 -13.13 -3.99
CA PRO A 133 -21.33 -14.50 -3.51
C PRO A 133 -22.29 -14.54 -2.30
N PRO A 134 -22.91 -15.70 -2.02
CA PRO A 134 -23.71 -15.90 -0.81
C PRO A 134 -22.90 -15.57 0.44
N ALA A 135 -23.55 -15.06 1.49
CA ALA A 135 -22.87 -14.71 2.75
C ALA A 135 -22.23 -15.89 3.48
N SER A 136 -22.62 -17.13 3.14
CA SER A 136 -22.01 -18.37 3.63
C SER A 136 -20.74 -18.77 2.88
N ALA A 137 -20.42 -18.14 1.75
CA ALA A 137 -19.20 -18.44 1.02
C ALA A 137 -17.95 -18.02 1.82
N PRO A 138 -16.80 -18.69 1.63
CA PRO A 138 -15.56 -18.23 2.22
C PRO A 138 -15.19 -16.84 1.69
N ARG A 139 -14.95 -15.89 2.58
CA ARG A 139 -14.44 -14.56 2.22
C ARG A 139 -12.92 -14.54 2.24
N GLN A 140 -12.31 -13.90 1.27
CA GLN A 140 -10.85 -13.77 1.20
C GLN A 140 -10.31 -12.68 2.12
N TYR A 141 -11.10 -11.63 2.35
CA TYR A 141 -10.66 -10.44 3.05
C TYR A 141 -11.62 -10.09 4.19
N LEU A 142 -11.06 -9.73 5.34
CA LEU A 142 -11.81 -9.23 6.50
C LEU A 142 -12.29 -7.79 6.30
N PHE A 143 -11.54 -7.01 5.53
CA PHE A 143 -11.78 -5.60 5.30
C PHE A 143 -11.04 -5.14 4.03
N ARG A 144 -11.60 -4.19 3.28
CA ARG A 144 -10.96 -3.61 2.09
C ARG A 144 -11.00 -2.09 2.09
N VAL A 145 -9.93 -1.48 1.61
CA VAL A 145 -9.85 -0.07 1.22
C VAL A 145 -9.73 -0.03 -0.29
N VAL A 146 -10.76 0.43 -0.97
CA VAL A 146 -10.93 0.27 -2.41
C VAL A 146 -10.63 1.56 -3.17
N ASP A 147 -10.19 1.41 -4.42
CA ASP A 147 -10.04 2.49 -5.39
C ASP A 147 -11.34 3.34 -5.47
N PRO A 148 -11.27 4.66 -5.21
CA PRO A 148 -12.42 5.55 -5.27
C PRO A 148 -12.89 5.86 -6.70
N ALA A 149 -12.03 5.64 -7.71
CA ALA A 149 -12.38 5.88 -9.09
C ALA A 149 -13.55 4.97 -9.48
N LYS A 150 -14.44 5.48 -10.32
CA LYS A 150 -15.50 4.66 -10.94
C LYS A 150 -15.06 4.13 -12.30
N GLN A 151 -14.24 4.90 -13.02
CA GLN A 151 -13.62 4.53 -14.28
C GLN A 151 -12.23 5.23 -14.41
N THR A 152 -11.21 4.47 -14.76
CA THR A 152 -9.88 4.91 -15.26
C THR A 152 -9.79 4.56 -16.75
N MET A 153 -8.73 4.99 -17.46
CA MET A 153 -8.57 4.72 -18.90
C MET A 153 -8.61 3.22 -19.25
N PHE A 154 -8.19 2.34 -18.33
CA PHE A 154 -8.21 0.89 -18.50
C PHE A 154 -9.10 0.16 -17.47
N SER A 155 -9.80 0.89 -16.60
CA SER A 155 -10.61 0.31 -15.51
C SER A 155 -11.68 -0.67 -15.99
N GLY A 156 -12.10 -0.58 -17.26
CA GLY A 156 -13.13 -1.46 -17.80
C GLY A 156 -12.65 -2.90 -17.99
N ILE A 157 -11.34 -3.10 -18.17
CA ILE A 157 -10.74 -4.42 -18.47
C ILE A 157 -10.28 -5.11 -17.19
N ASP A 158 -9.57 -4.41 -16.31
CA ASP A 158 -9.08 -4.96 -15.04
C ASP A 158 -10.21 -5.19 -14.02
N ARG A 159 -11.24 -4.34 -13.97
CA ARG A 159 -12.39 -4.52 -13.06
C ARG A 159 -13.24 -5.74 -13.39
N MET A 160 -13.00 -6.43 -14.51
CA MET A 160 -13.55 -7.77 -14.73
C MET A 160 -13.15 -8.76 -13.61
N HIS A 161 -12.03 -8.50 -12.93
CA HIS A 161 -11.53 -9.30 -11.81
C HIS A 161 -11.95 -8.76 -10.44
N GLU A 162 -12.42 -7.50 -10.35
CA GLU A 162 -12.89 -6.87 -9.11
C GLU A 162 -14.03 -7.66 -8.41
N PRO A 163 -15.05 -8.18 -9.12
CA PRO A 163 -16.12 -9.00 -8.54
C PRO A 163 -15.65 -10.12 -7.63
N MET A 164 -14.60 -10.85 -8.04
CA MET A 164 -14.09 -12.02 -7.31
C MET A 164 -13.49 -11.65 -5.94
N ARG A 165 -13.18 -10.36 -5.75
CA ARG A 165 -12.59 -9.81 -4.53
C ARG A 165 -13.65 -9.28 -3.55
N ARG A 166 -14.91 -9.17 -3.98
CA ARG A 166 -16.02 -8.62 -3.18
C ARG A 166 -16.76 -9.71 -2.42
N HIS A 167 -17.20 -9.39 -1.21
CA HIS A 167 -17.96 -10.32 -0.38
C HIS A 167 -18.91 -9.54 0.55
N PRO A 168 -20.16 -9.99 0.77
CA PRO A 168 -21.14 -9.24 1.57
C PRO A 168 -20.70 -9.01 3.03
N ASN A 169 -19.89 -9.93 3.58
CA ASN A 169 -19.34 -9.83 4.94
C ASN A 169 -17.96 -9.14 5.00
N THR A 170 -17.56 -8.42 3.95
CA THR A 170 -16.27 -7.71 3.89
C THR A 170 -16.56 -6.22 3.77
N PRO A 171 -16.45 -5.45 4.87
CA PRO A 171 -16.69 -4.01 4.82
C PRO A 171 -15.65 -3.31 3.95
N GLU A 172 -16.11 -2.29 3.21
CA GLU A 172 -15.26 -1.50 2.31
C GLU A 172 -15.20 -0.02 2.75
N ARG A 173 -14.06 0.64 2.52
CA ARG A 173 -13.88 2.10 2.64
C ARG A 173 -13.17 2.63 1.41
N LYS A 174 -13.45 3.87 1.03
CA LYS A 174 -12.79 4.50 -0.12
C LYS A 174 -11.41 5.02 0.26
N ALA A 175 -10.42 4.76 -0.59
CA ALA A 175 -9.03 5.12 -0.32
C ALA A 175 -8.80 6.64 -0.19
N ASP A 176 -9.64 7.49 -0.78
CA ASP A 176 -9.55 8.95 -0.69
C ASP A 176 -10.10 9.53 0.62
N LYS A 177 -10.82 8.73 1.41
CA LYS A 177 -11.44 9.15 2.68
C LYS A 177 -10.85 8.47 3.91
N TYR A 178 -10.27 7.28 3.74
CA TYR A 178 -9.80 6.47 4.86
C TYR A 178 -8.33 6.72 5.15
N LYS A 179 -8.00 7.06 6.40
CA LYS A 179 -6.65 7.42 6.83
C LYS A 179 -5.87 6.18 7.28
N LEU A 180 -4.55 6.22 7.12
CA LEU A 180 -3.67 5.10 7.47
C LEU A 180 -3.84 4.69 8.94
N PHE A 181 -3.94 5.65 9.86
CA PHE A 181 -4.11 5.33 11.28
C PHE A 181 -5.42 4.60 11.59
N GLU A 182 -6.47 4.81 10.79
CA GLU A 182 -7.77 4.18 11.04
C GLU A 182 -7.71 2.67 10.80
N LEU A 183 -6.87 2.21 9.86
CA LEU A 183 -6.64 0.79 9.63
C LEU A 183 -5.53 0.23 10.53
N PHE A 184 -4.36 0.89 10.53
CA PHE A 184 -3.15 0.33 11.12
C PHE A 184 -3.10 0.42 12.65
N ASP A 185 -3.93 1.25 13.28
CA ASP A 185 -4.11 1.24 14.74
C ASP A 185 -5.37 0.44 15.16
N ASP A 186 -6.14 -0.14 14.23
CA ASP A 186 -7.32 -0.94 14.55
C ASP A 186 -6.92 -2.28 15.19
N VAL A 187 -7.33 -2.46 16.45
CA VAL A 187 -7.00 -3.65 17.25
C VAL A 187 -7.51 -4.95 16.63
N ARG A 188 -8.57 -4.90 15.82
CA ARG A 188 -9.15 -6.08 15.16
C ARG A 188 -8.24 -6.64 14.08
N PHE A 189 -7.41 -5.79 13.48
CA PHE A 189 -6.53 -6.15 12.37
C PHE A 189 -5.05 -6.18 12.77
N GLN A 190 -4.75 -6.00 14.05
CA GLN A 190 -3.38 -6.18 14.56
C GLN A 190 -2.88 -7.59 14.23
N SER A 191 -1.65 -7.66 13.75
CA SER A 191 -0.97 -8.90 13.32
C SER A 191 -1.63 -9.63 12.14
N ARG A 192 -2.65 -9.06 11.50
CA ARG A 192 -3.22 -9.61 10.26
C ARG A 192 -2.36 -9.18 9.07
N GLN A 193 -2.24 -10.05 8.08
CA GLN A 193 -1.57 -9.70 6.84
C GLN A 193 -2.42 -8.67 6.09
N ILE A 194 -1.77 -7.59 5.66
CA ILE A 194 -2.37 -6.58 4.78
C ILE A 194 -1.69 -6.70 3.43
N VAL A 195 -2.48 -6.71 2.36
CA VAL A 195 -2.00 -6.77 0.98
C VAL A 195 -2.46 -5.51 0.26
N TYR A 196 -1.58 -4.93 -0.54
CA TYR A 196 -1.93 -3.93 -1.55
C TYR A 196 -1.91 -4.62 -2.90
N THR A 197 -3.04 -4.69 -3.60
CA THR A 197 -3.11 -5.27 -4.94
C THR A 197 -3.29 -4.16 -5.96
N TYR A 198 -2.45 -4.14 -6.98
CA TYR A 198 -2.53 -3.25 -8.13
C TYR A 198 -2.68 -4.05 -9.41
N ASP A 199 -3.49 -3.54 -10.34
CA ASP A 199 -3.86 -4.24 -11.58
C ASP A 199 -4.50 -5.59 -11.27
N PHE A 200 -5.84 -5.63 -11.26
CA PHE A 200 -6.54 -6.88 -10.98
C PHE A 200 -6.42 -7.91 -12.11
N GLY A 201 -5.92 -7.54 -13.29
CA GLY A 201 -5.57 -8.48 -14.36
C GLY A 201 -4.28 -9.24 -14.05
N ASP A 202 -3.19 -8.50 -13.84
CA ASP A 202 -1.86 -9.08 -13.52
C ASP A 202 -1.72 -9.51 -12.05
N ASN A 203 -2.60 -9.02 -11.18
CA ASN A 203 -2.69 -9.27 -9.74
C ASN A 203 -1.36 -9.01 -9.01
N TRP A 204 -0.82 -7.80 -9.13
CA TRP A 204 0.40 -7.39 -8.44
C TRP A 204 0.15 -7.19 -6.95
N GLU A 205 0.52 -8.17 -6.14
CA GLU A 205 0.31 -8.15 -4.69
C GLU A 205 1.56 -7.73 -3.93
N HIS A 206 1.47 -6.63 -3.18
CA HIS A 206 2.45 -6.25 -2.19
C HIS A 206 2.02 -6.70 -0.81
N HIS A 207 2.84 -7.52 -0.17
CA HIS A 207 2.65 -7.88 1.22
C HIS A 207 3.24 -6.79 2.10
N LEU A 208 2.42 -6.22 2.98
CA LEU A 208 2.83 -5.17 3.90
C LEU A 208 3.38 -5.79 5.20
N THR A 209 4.45 -5.20 5.71
CA THR A 209 4.95 -5.47 7.07
C THR A 209 5.18 -4.14 7.78
N ILE A 210 4.45 -3.89 8.86
CA ILE A 210 4.65 -2.70 9.70
C ILE A 210 5.85 -2.97 10.61
N LEU A 211 6.98 -2.33 10.30
CA LEU A 211 8.24 -2.51 11.03
C LEU A 211 8.34 -1.63 12.29
N GLY A 212 7.54 -0.57 12.36
CA GLY A 212 7.55 0.32 13.52
C GLY A 212 6.97 1.70 13.26
N ARG A 213 7.57 2.69 13.91
CA ARG A 213 7.20 4.10 13.82
C ARG A 213 8.44 4.97 13.58
N ALA A 214 8.26 6.09 12.90
CA ALA A 214 9.29 7.11 12.70
C ALA A 214 8.76 8.49 13.09
N ASP A 215 9.65 9.48 13.19
CA ASP A 215 9.23 10.86 13.40
C ASP A 215 8.28 11.35 12.29
N PRO A 216 7.30 12.20 12.62
CA PRO A 216 6.32 12.66 11.67
C PRO A 216 7.00 13.54 10.62
N THR A 217 6.67 13.28 9.36
CA THR A 217 7.14 14.07 8.21
C THR A 217 5.94 14.51 7.37
N PRO A 218 6.08 15.60 6.58
CA PRO A 218 5.04 15.99 5.65
C PRO A 218 4.89 14.98 4.50
N ASP A 219 6.01 14.48 3.97
CA ASP A 219 6.07 13.58 2.82
C ASP A 219 6.20 12.10 3.23
N VAL A 220 5.88 11.21 2.29
CA VAL A 220 6.30 9.80 2.34
C VAL A 220 7.78 9.72 1.98
N ILE A 221 8.56 8.94 2.73
CA ILE A 221 10.01 8.82 2.53
C ILE A 221 10.37 7.35 2.30
N CYS A 222 11.04 7.06 1.19
CA CYS A 222 11.70 5.77 0.97
C CYS A 222 12.98 5.68 1.81
N LEU A 223 12.99 4.73 2.74
CA LEU A 223 14.09 4.47 3.66
C LEU A 223 15.06 3.43 3.09
N ASP A 224 14.50 2.38 2.48
CA ASP A 224 15.23 1.21 2.02
C ASP A 224 14.50 0.50 0.87
N GLY A 225 15.16 -0.42 0.17
CA GLY A 225 14.59 -1.16 -0.94
C GLY A 225 15.53 -2.17 -1.57
N SER A 226 14.99 -2.95 -2.50
CA SER A 226 15.75 -3.92 -3.29
C SER A 226 15.05 -4.16 -4.63
N GLY A 227 15.82 -4.52 -5.64
CA GLY A 227 15.32 -4.98 -6.93
C GLY A 227 14.79 -3.86 -7.82
N HIS A 228 14.93 -4.11 -9.12
CA HIS A 228 14.33 -3.29 -10.16
C HIS A 228 12.81 -3.24 -10.03
N TYR A 229 12.20 -2.14 -10.47
CA TYR A 229 10.74 -2.12 -10.60
C TYR A 229 10.27 -3.14 -11.65
N VAL A 230 9.03 -3.60 -11.51
CA VAL A 230 8.42 -4.55 -12.44
C VAL A 230 7.75 -3.80 -13.58
N ALA A 231 7.85 -4.36 -14.78
CA ALA A 231 7.18 -3.82 -15.95
C ALA A 231 5.65 -3.92 -15.81
N GLU A 232 4.96 -2.80 -16.03
CA GLU A 232 3.51 -2.74 -16.26
C GLU A 232 3.15 -3.70 -17.41
N ASP A 233 1.96 -4.30 -17.32
CA ASP A 233 1.39 -5.17 -18.35
C ASP A 233 2.29 -6.35 -18.74
N SER A 234 3.15 -6.81 -17.83
CA SER A 234 4.06 -7.92 -18.12
C SER A 234 3.39 -9.29 -18.05
N GLY A 235 2.14 -9.40 -17.61
CA GLY A 235 1.43 -10.67 -17.46
C GLY A 235 1.64 -11.28 -16.08
N GLY A 236 1.65 -10.44 -15.05
CA GLY A 236 1.84 -10.83 -13.65
C GLY A 236 3.22 -11.41 -13.35
N ALA A 237 3.39 -11.96 -12.14
CA ALA A 237 4.70 -12.39 -11.64
C ALA A 237 5.43 -13.37 -12.57
N ARG A 238 4.69 -14.27 -13.23
CA ARG A 238 5.26 -15.20 -14.22
C ARG A 238 5.84 -14.45 -15.42
N GLY A 239 5.08 -13.53 -15.99
CA GLY A 239 5.51 -12.72 -17.11
C GLY A 239 6.74 -11.86 -16.80
N TRP A 240 6.84 -11.34 -15.58
CA TRP A 240 8.06 -10.66 -15.12
C TRP A 240 9.28 -11.58 -14.98
N GLU A 241 9.12 -12.78 -14.42
CA GLU A 241 10.22 -13.77 -14.39
C GLU A 241 10.69 -14.14 -15.79
N ASP A 242 9.76 -14.21 -16.72
CA ASP A 242 9.96 -14.43 -18.15
C ASP A 242 10.76 -13.30 -18.82
N VAL A 243 10.50 -12.04 -18.46
CA VAL A 243 11.34 -10.89 -18.86
C VAL A 243 12.75 -11.03 -18.28
N LYS A 244 12.90 -11.33 -16.98
CA LYS A 244 14.22 -11.53 -16.36
C LYS A 244 15.00 -12.68 -17.02
N ALA A 245 14.33 -13.80 -17.28
CA ALA A 245 14.91 -14.95 -17.97
C ALA A 245 15.41 -14.58 -19.37
N ALA A 246 14.67 -13.72 -20.08
CA ALA A 246 15.11 -13.20 -21.37
C ALA A 246 16.46 -12.49 -21.27
N TYR A 247 16.74 -11.72 -20.21
CA TYR A 247 18.04 -11.03 -20.00
C TYR A 247 19.17 -11.91 -19.47
N ARG A 248 18.86 -13.01 -18.76
CA ARG A 248 19.86 -13.96 -18.26
C ARG A 248 20.52 -14.78 -19.39
N ASN A 249 19.80 -15.00 -20.50
CA ASN A 249 20.32 -15.78 -21.61
C ASN A 249 21.34 -14.98 -22.45
N GLN A 250 22.58 -15.48 -22.54
CA GLN A 250 23.63 -14.85 -23.36
C GLN A 250 23.35 -14.96 -24.87
N SER A 251 22.57 -15.96 -25.29
CA SER A 251 22.14 -16.17 -26.68
C SER A 251 20.61 -16.25 -26.74
N PRO A 252 19.90 -15.10 -26.58
CA PRO A 252 18.45 -15.09 -26.47
C PRO A 252 17.77 -15.60 -27.74
N THR A 253 16.67 -16.35 -27.60
CA THR A 253 15.81 -16.75 -28.72
C THR A 253 15.15 -15.52 -29.37
N LYS A 254 14.48 -15.72 -30.52
CA LYS A 254 13.71 -14.64 -31.16
C LYS A 254 12.67 -14.04 -30.20
N GLU A 255 11.88 -14.88 -29.55
CA GLU A 255 10.88 -14.47 -28.56
C GLU A 255 11.52 -13.72 -27.38
N GLN A 256 12.66 -14.18 -26.87
CA GLN A 256 13.36 -13.48 -25.79
C GLN A 256 13.87 -12.10 -26.23
N ARG A 257 14.35 -11.95 -27.47
CA ARG A 257 14.74 -10.63 -28.01
C ARG A 257 13.53 -9.70 -28.16
N GLU A 258 12.40 -10.21 -28.63
CA GLU A 258 11.15 -9.45 -28.73
C GLU A 258 10.67 -9.01 -27.34
N ARG A 259 10.74 -9.90 -26.34
CA ARG A 259 10.41 -9.57 -24.95
C ARG A 259 11.33 -8.51 -24.34
N ARG A 260 12.63 -8.56 -24.63
CA ARG A 260 13.58 -7.49 -24.23
C ARG A 260 13.19 -6.16 -24.88
N GLN A 261 12.96 -6.17 -26.20
CA GLN A 261 12.59 -4.97 -26.95
C GLN A 261 11.27 -4.36 -26.46
N TRP A 262 10.29 -5.20 -26.12
CA TRP A 262 9.04 -4.76 -25.52
C TRP A 262 9.31 -4.01 -24.20
N PHE A 263 10.08 -4.59 -23.28
CA PHE A 263 10.39 -3.92 -22.01
C PHE A 263 11.20 -2.63 -22.20
N GLU A 264 12.13 -2.61 -23.16
CA GLU A 264 12.99 -1.45 -23.40
C GLU A 264 12.26 -0.25 -24.01
N ARG A 265 11.13 -0.48 -24.70
CA ARG A 265 10.54 0.55 -25.59
C ARG A 265 9.03 0.68 -25.57
N GLN A 266 8.30 -0.35 -25.14
CA GLN A 266 6.85 -0.46 -25.36
C GLN A 266 6.04 -0.65 -24.09
N ALA A 267 6.62 -1.27 -23.05
CA ALA A 267 5.97 -1.35 -21.74
C ALA A 267 5.55 0.05 -21.27
N SER A 268 4.48 0.16 -20.47
CA SER A 268 3.97 1.45 -20.00
C SER A 268 4.97 2.21 -19.11
N ASN A 269 5.90 1.48 -18.48
CA ASN A 269 7.05 2.01 -17.73
C ASN A 269 8.38 1.43 -18.24
N PRO A 270 8.78 1.70 -19.49
CA PRO A 270 9.90 1.01 -20.10
C PRO A 270 11.23 1.40 -19.44
N ASP A 271 12.22 0.50 -19.46
CA ASP A 271 13.61 0.85 -19.16
C ASP A 271 14.48 0.62 -20.40
N PRO A 272 14.88 1.68 -21.13
CA PRO A 272 15.71 1.56 -22.33
C PRO A 272 17.07 0.88 -22.09
N ARG A 273 17.52 0.76 -20.84
CA ARG A 273 18.77 0.08 -20.47
C ARG A 273 18.55 -1.40 -20.12
N GLY A 274 17.30 -1.86 -20.05
CA GLY A 274 16.94 -3.24 -19.76
C GLY A 274 17.45 -3.75 -18.41
N LEU A 275 17.58 -5.07 -18.28
CA LEU A 275 17.95 -5.76 -17.03
C LEU A 275 19.29 -6.49 -17.11
N ALA A 276 20.13 -6.21 -18.11
CA ALA A 276 21.39 -6.92 -18.29
C ALA A 276 22.37 -6.73 -17.11
N GLY A 277 23.10 -7.79 -16.77
CA GLY A 277 24.03 -7.79 -15.64
C GLY A 277 23.31 -7.53 -14.31
N ASP A 278 23.90 -6.67 -13.48
CA ASP A 278 23.34 -6.35 -12.16
C ASP A 278 22.15 -5.37 -12.20
N ARG A 279 21.73 -4.93 -13.41
CA ARG A 279 20.58 -4.01 -13.53
C ARG A 279 19.28 -4.59 -13.01
N VAL A 280 19.12 -5.91 -12.97
CA VAL A 280 17.96 -6.56 -12.33
C VAL A 280 17.84 -6.20 -10.83
N ASN A 281 18.95 -5.83 -10.20
CA ASN A 281 19.01 -5.36 -8.81
C ASN A 281 18.93 -3.83 -8.69
N ALA A 282 18.94 -3.09 -9.80
CA ALA A 282 19.09 -1.64 -9.78
C ALA A 282 17.82 -0.96 -9.28
N TRP A 283 17.98 -0.09 -8.28
CA TRP A 283 16.97 0.83 -7.80
C TRP A 283 17.67 2.08 -7.27
N ASP A 284 16.97 3.21 -7.19
CA ASP A 284 17.57 4.48 -6.81
C ASP A 284 16.72 5.18 -5.75
N ARG A 285 17.14 5.07 -4.48
CA ARG A 285 16.47 5.70 -3.35
C ARG A 285 16.40 7.23 -3.49
N ALA A 286 17.43 7.87 -4.03
CA ALA A 286 17.48 9.32 -4.14
C ALA A 286 16.48 9.82 -5.18
N ASN A 287 16.42 9.16 -6.34
CA ASN A 287 15.42 9.45 -7.36
C ASN A 287 14.00 9.16 -6.86
N ILE A 288 13.77 8.02 -6.21
CA ILE A 288 12.47 7.70 -5.61
C ILE A 288 12.05 8.79 -4.61
N ASN A 289 12.94 9.19 -3.69
CA ASN A 289 12.62 10.24 -2.71
C ASN A 289 12.41 11.61 -3.35
N ARG A 290 13.13 11.93 -4.43
CA ARG A 290 12.89 13.15 -5.20
C ARG A 290 11.48 13.16 -5.76
N ASP A 291 11.01 12.02 -6.26
CA ASP A 291 9.72 11.91 -6.95
C ASP A 291 8.55 11.67 -5.98
N LEU A 292 8.84 11.19 -4.76
CA LEU A 292 7.88 11.04 -3.64
C LEU A 292 7.49 12.35 -2.96
N ARG A 293 8.18 13.46 -3.26
CA ARG A 293 7.79 14.79 -2.77
C ARG A 293 6.36 15.07 -3.21
N MET A 294 5.48 15.41 -2.27
CA MET A 294 4.03 15.43 -2.53
C MET A 294 3.64 16.35 -3.68
N ASP A 295 4.26 17.54 -3.76
CA ASP A 295 4.07 18.49 -4.86
C ASP A 295 4.36 17.86 -6.23
N LYS A 296 5.49 17.16 -6.36
CA LYS A 296 5.88 16.48 -7.60
C LYS A 296 5.00 15.27 -7.91
N MET A 297 4.66 14.48 -6.90
CA MET A 297 3.82 13.31 -7.04
C MET A 297 2.44 13.69 -7.56
N PHE A 298 1.80 14.70 -6.97
CA PHE A 298 0.51 15.19 -7.44
C PHE A 298 0.57 15.83 -8.82
N GLU A 299 1.61 16.62 -9.11
CA GLU A 299 1.81 17.20 -10.44
C GLU A 299 1.95 16.11 -11.53
N ARG A 300 2.76 15.08 -11.28
CA ARG A 300 2.95 13.95 -12.19
C ARG A 300 1.63 13.27 -12.52
N PHE A 301 0.87 12.86 -11.51
CA PHE A 301 -0.39 12.14 -11.74
C PHE A 301 -1.47 13.02 -12.37
N ARG A 302 -1.48 14.33 -12.06
CA ARG A 302 -2.32 15.31 -12.75
C ARG A 302 -2.02 15.37 -14.25
N MET A 303 -0.74 15.35 -14.65
CA MET A 303 -0.33 15.39 -16.05
C MET A 303 -0.66 14.10 -16.81
N MET A 304 -0.68 12.96 -16.12
CA MET A 304 -0.99 11.65 -16.71
C MET A 304 -2.49 11.44 -16.98
N GLY A 305 -3.34 12.41 -16.66
CA GLY A 305 -4.78 12.31 -16.89
C GLY A 305 -5.50 11.36 -15.93
N ASP A 306 -4.86 10.99 -14.82
CA ASP A 306 -5.57 10.34 -13.71
C ASP A 306 -6.66 11.33 -13.23
N ALA A 307 -7.91 10.97 -13.51
CA ALA A 307 -9.10 11.79 -13.34
C ALA A 307 -9.47 12.03 -11.86
N SER A 308 -8.54 11.79 -10.94
CA SER A 308 -8.66 12.15 -9.54
C SER A 308 -8.33 13.63 -9.25
N ALA A 309 -8.22 14.49 -10.27
CA ALA A 309 -8.05 15.95 -10.11
C ALA A 309 -9.05 16.59 -9.11
N ALA A 310 -10.24 16.01 -8.94
CA ALA A 310 -11.23 16.43 -7.93
C ALA A 310 -10.88 16.09 -6.47
N TYR A 311 -9.90 15.22 -6.22
CA TYR A 311 -9.49 14.77 -4.88
C TYR A 311 -8.26 15.52 -4.34
N GLN A 312 -7.60 16.30 -5.20
CA GLN A 312 -6.42 17.11 -4.85
C GLN A 312 -6.76 18.21 -3.84
N ASP A 313 -7.95 18.80 -3.93
CA ASP A 313 -8.44 19.80 -2.95
C ASP A 313 -8.66 19.19 -1.57
N GLY A 314 -9.15 17.94 -1.49
CA GLY A 314 -9.44 17.27 -0.22
C GLY A 314 -8.19 16.78 0.52
N ALA A 315 -7.23 16.18 -0.20
CA ALA A 315 -5.98 15.68 0.40
C ALA A 315 -5.04 16.81 0.81
N SER A 316 -4.94 17.88 0.00
CA SER A 316 -4.19 19.09 0.33
C SER A 316 -4.83 19.87 1.48
N ALA A 317 -6.17 19.97 1.54
CA ALA A 317 -6.88 20.61 2.66
C ALA A 317 -6.79 19.81 3.96
N ALA A 318 -6.92 18.48 3.93
CA ALA A 318 -6.78 17.62 5.12
C ALA A 318 -5.36 17.65 5.71
N PHE A 319 -4.35 17.90 4.87
CA PHE A 319 -2.96 18.10 5.28
C PHE A 319 -2.73 19.51 5.88
N ARG A 320 -3.24 20.57 5.25
CA ARG A 320 -3.12 21.96 5.75
C ARG A 320 -3.93 22.21 7.03
N SER A 321 -4.98 21.45 7.27
CA SER A 321 -5.85 21.58 8.45
C SER A 321 -5.45 20.67 9.62
N GLY A 322 -4.35 19.91 9.50
CA GLY A 322 -3.88 18.95 10.51
C GLY A 322 -3.16 19.54 11.72
N GLY A 323 -3.61 20.70 12.22
CA GLY A 323 -3.23 21.25 13.53
C GLY A 323 -4.07 20.69 14.68
#